data_AF-A0A2S7ZAZ0-F1
#
_entry.id   AF-A0A2S7ZAZ0-F1
#
_cell.length_a   1.000
_cell.length_b   1.000
_cell.length_c   1.000
_cell.angle_alpha   90.00
_cell.angle_beta   90.00
_cell.angle_gamma   90.00
#
_symmetry.space_group_name_H-M   'P 1'
#
loop_
_entity.id
_entity.type
_entity.pdbx_description
1 polymer ?
#
loop_
_entity_poly.entity_id
_entity_poly.type
_entity_poly.pdbx_seq_one_letter_code
_entity_poly.pdbx_strand_id
1 'polypeptide(L)'
;MTMAAFFNRPNQIQKLQLYEQKLVSISSHKVSEEHYATGRNGQVYNFKITYKNIEFEKVKALLSHERMKWREDKKSYKIGYDLNNDITVKLEENSLDNRVVVVLTTEK
;
A
#
# COMPACT_ATOMS: atom_id res chain seq x y z
N MET A 1 -1.40 -2.57 -25.93
CA MET A 1 -0.51 -2.93 -24.80
C MET A 1 0.92 -2.85 -25.29
N THR A 2 1.81 -2.12 -24.61
CA THR A 2 3.24 -2.08 -24.95
C THR A 2 3.96 -3.25 -24.28
N MET A 3 4.86 -3.91 -25.01
CA MET A 3 5.67 -5.04 -24.52
C MET A 3 6.36 -4.76 -23.17
N ALA A 4 6.87 -3.54 -22.98
CA ALA A 4 7.54 -3.13 -21.74
C ALA A 4 6.64 -3.25 -20.48
N ALA A 5 5.34 -2.96 -20.61
CA ALA A 5 4.40 -3.04 -19.50
C ALA A 5 4.01 -4.49 -19.14
N PHE A 6 4.36 -5.49 -19.96
CA PHE A 6 4.23 -6.90 -19.61
C PHE A 6 5.47 -7.42 -18.86
N PHE A 7 6.67 -7.00 -19.26
CA PHE A 7 7.93 -7.43 -18.62
C PHE A 7 8.14 -6.83 -17.22
N ASN A 8 7.63 -5.62 -16.95
CA ASN A 8 7.80 -4.97 -15.63
C ASN A 8 6.80 -5.43 -14.56
N ARG A 9 5.75 -6.18 -14.92
CA ARG A 9 4.70 -6.62 -13.98
C ARG A 9 5.22 -7.49 -12.83
N PRO A 10 6.09 -8.49 -13.08
CA PRO A 10 6.65 -9.30 -12.00
C PRO A 10 7.43 -8.46 -10.99
N ASN A 11 8.21 -7.48 -11.46
CA ASN A 11 8.98 -6.58 -10.60
C ASN A 11 8.06 -5.66 -9.77
N GLN A 12 7.04 -5.08 -10.40
CA GLN A 12 6.02 -4.27 -9.71
C GLN A 12 5.30 -5.07 -8.60
N ILE A 13 4.87 -6.30 -8.90
CA ILE A 13 4.19 -7.17 -7.93
C ILE A 13 5.13 -7.56 -6.79
N GLN A 14 6.40 -7.90 -7.07
CA GLN A 14 7.38 -8.23 -6.04
C GLN A 14 7.60 -7.07 -5.06
N LYS A 15 7.67 -5.83 -5.55
CA LYS A 15 7.78 -4.64 -4.70
C LYS A 15 6.58 -4.51 -3.76
N LEU A 16 5.35 -4.75 -4.23
CA LEU A 16 4.15 -4.72 -3.40
C LEU A 16 4.16 -5.85 -2.36
N GLN A 17 4.61 -7.05 -2.72
CA GLN A 17 4.74 -8.19 -1.80
C GLN A 17 5.74 -7.93 -0.67
N LEU A 18 6.85 -7.20 -0.93
CA LEU A 18 7.78 -6.80 0.13
C LEU A 18 7.11 -5.90 1.18
N TYR A 19 6.17 -5.05 0.76
CA TYR A 19 5.38 -4.24 1.68
C TYR A 19 4.36 -5.08 2.46
N GLU A 20 3.70 -6.04 1.81
CA GLU A 20 2.80 -6.98 2.48
C GLU A 20 3.54 -7.78 3.56
N GLN A 21 4.78 -8.21 3.29
CA GLN A 21 5.63 -8.90 4.26
C GLN A 21 5.91 -8.06 5.52
N LYS A 22 6.12 -6.75 5.39
CA LYS A 22 6.29 -5.85 6.54
C LYS A 22 5.04 -5.79 7.44
N LEU A 23 3.86 -6.04 6.85
CA LEU A 23 2.58 -6.04 7.56
C LEU A 23 2.19 -7.42 8.12
N VAL A 24 3.00 -8.46 7.93
CA VAL A 24 2.72 -9.81 8.45
C VAL A 24 2.58 -9.82 9.98
N SER A 25 3.32 -8.96 10.67
CA SER A 25 3.27 -8.83 12.14
C SER A 25 1.90 -8.35 12.67
N ILE A 26 1.06 -7.78 11.80
CA ILE A 26 -0.30 -7.30 12.13
C ILE A 26 -1.39 -8.14 11.43
N SER A 27 -1.02 -9.26 10.81
CA SER A 27 -1.94 -10.13 10.05
C SER A 27 -3.14 -10.63 10.85
N SER A 28 -3.03 -10.78 12.18
CA SER A 28 -4.14 -11.15 13.07
C SER A 28 -5.31 -10.15 13.07
N HIS A 29 -5.08 -8.93 12.62
CA HIS A 29 -6.06 -7.85 12.52
C HIS A 29 -6.64 -7.73 11.11
N LYS A 30 -6.17 -8.53 10.15
CA LYS A 30 -6.56 -8.46 8.74
C LYS A 30 -8.00 -8.96 8.57
N VAL A 31 -8.83 -8.11 7.97
CA VAL A 31 -10.24 -8.40 7.66
C VAL A 31 -10.40 -8.83 6.22
N SER A 32 -9.72 -8.15 5.29
CA SER A 32 -9.79 -8.45 3.87
C SER A 32 -8.54 -8.00 3.13
N GLU A 33 -8.36 -8.59 1.96
CA GLU A 33 -7.27 -8.27 1.04
C GLU A 33 -7.75 -8.42 -0.40
N GLU A 34 -7.43 -7.42 -1.22
CA GLU A 34 -7.81 -7.32 -2.62
C GLU A 34 -6.59 -6.92 -3.44
N HIS A 35 -6.26 -7.69 -4.47
CA HIS A 35 -5.20 -7.36 -5.43
C HIS A 35 -5.83 -7.04 -6.78
N TYR A 36 -5.56 -5.86 -7.34
CA TYR A 36 -6.17 -5.43 -8.59
C TYR A 36 -5.27 -4.50 -9.40
N ALA A 37 -5.47 -4.48 -10.71
CA ALA A 37 -4.75 -3.60 -11.63
C ALA A 37 -5.66 -2.44 -12.09
N THR A 38 -5.09 -1.24 -12.18
CA THR A 38 -5.74 -0.01 -12.67
C THR A 38 -4.89 0.65 -13.75
N GLY A 39 -5.37 1.79 -14.26
CA GLY A 39 -4.69 2.56 -15.30
C GLY A 39 -4.86 1.97 -16.70
N ARG A 40 -4.33 2.69 -17.70
CA ARG A 40 -4.44 2.29 -19.11
C ARG A 40 -3.74 0.94 -19.30
N ASN A 41 -4.47 -0.06 -19.79
CA ASN A 41 -3.99 -1.44 -19.98
C ASN A 41 -3.53 -2.18 -18.70
N GLY A 42 -3.98 -1.79 -17.51
CA GLY A 42 -3.64 -2.50 -16.26
C GLY A 42 -2.15 -2.42 -15.89
N GLN A 43 -1.54 -1.26 -16.14
CA GLN A 43 -0.10 -1.02 -15.90
C GLN A 43 0.22 -0.61 -14.45
N VAL A 44 -0.79 -0.28 -13.65
CA VAL A 44 -0.67 0.10 -12.24
C VAL A 44 -1.24 -1.02 -11.39
N TYR A 45 -0.44 -1.59 -10.50
CA TYR A 45 -0.86 -2.64 -9.58
C TYR A 45 -1.15 -2.07 -8.20
N ASN A 46 -2.19 -2.59 -7.55
CA ASN A 46 -2.66 -2.14 -6.26
C ASN A 46 -2.93 -3.31 -5.34
N PHE A 47 -2.40 -3.25 -4.12
CA PHE A 47 -2.78 -4.13 -3.02
C PHE A 47 -3.58 -3.31 -2.01
N LYS A 48 -4.82 -3.71 -1.75
CA LYS A 48 -5.69 -3.09 -0.77
C LYS A 48 -5.93 -4.06 0.36
N ILE A 49 -5.54 -3.68 1.57
CA ILE A 49 -5.65 -4.51 2.77
C ILE A 49 -6.45 -3.74 3.81
N THR A 50 -7.47 -4.38 4.36
CA THR A 50 -8.29 -3.80 5.42
C THR A 50 -7.94 -4.47 6.74
N TYR A 51 -7.59 -3.68 7.74
CA TYR A 51 -7.37 -4.11 9.11
C TYR A 51 -8.45 -3.55 10.03
N LYS A 52 -8.73 -4.23 11.13
CA LYS A 52 -9.62 -3.76 12.19
C LYS A 52 -8.91 -3.78 13.53
N ASN A 53 -9.24 -2.84 14.42
CA ASN A 53 -8.67 -2.74 15.75
C ASN A 53 -7.15 -2.54 15.75
N ILE A 54 -6.62 -1.80 14.78
CA ILE A 54 -5.21 -1.43 14.76
C ILE A 54 -5.03 0.07 14.62
N GLU A 55 -4.07 0.61 15.36
CA GLU A 55 -3.73 2.02 15.30
C GLU A 55 -3.06 2.36 13.98
N PHE A 56 -3.50 3.48 13.44
CA PHE A 56 -2.99 4.05 12.20
C PHE A 56 -1.48 4.36 12.25
N GLU A 57 -0.97 4.83 13.39
CA GLU A 57 0.45 5.08 13.60
C GLU A 57 1.29 3.79 13.59
N LYS A 58 0.74 2.69 14.10
CA LYS A 58 1.42 1.38 14.09
C LYS A 58 1.61 0.88 12.66
N VAL A 59 0.58 1.00 11.82
CA VAL A 59 0.67 0.66 10.39
C VAL A 59 1.67 1.57 9.67
N LYS A 60 1.61 2.88 9.91
CA LYS A 60 2.57 3.85 9.39
C LYS A 60 4.01 3.49 9.75
N ALA A 61 4.28 3.15 11.01
CA ALA A 61 5.60 2.81 11.51
C ALA A 61 6.18 1.55 10.83
N LEU A 62 5.36 0.52 10.62
CA LEU A 62 5.79 -0.71 9.92
C LEU A 62 6.14 -0.47 8.45
N LEU A 63 5.44 0.44 7.79
CA LEU A 63 5.64 0.77 6.38
C LEU A 63 6.78 1.78 6.19
N SER A 64 7.04 2.63 7.19
CA SER A 64 8.06 3.67 7.14
C SER A 64 9.48 3.09 7.07
N HIS A 65 10.32 3.72 6.27
CA HIS A 65 11.75 3.47 6.19
C HIS A 65 12.46 4.75 5.71
N GLU A 66 13.79 4.76 5.70
CA GLU A 66 14.63 5.97 5.49
C GLU A 66 14.33 6.78 4.22
N ARG A 67 13.80 6.13 3.17
CA ARG A 67 13.50 6.75 1.87
C ARG A 67 12.00 6.93 1.60
N MET A 68 11.17 6.77 2.63
CA MET A 68 9.75 7.05 2.55
C MET A 68 9.46 8.51 2.92
N LYS A 69 8.78 9.24 2.04
CA LYS A 69 8.33 10.61 2.29
C LYS A 69 6.82 10.66 2.46
N TRP A 70 6.36 11.14 3.61
CA TRP A 70 4.95 11.40 3.87
C TRP A 70 4.58 12.80 3.34
N ARG A 71 3.73 12.85 2.31
CA ARG A 71 3.25 14.10 1.69
C ARG A 71 2.06 14.68 2.43
N GLU A 72 1.14 13.81 2.82
CA GLU A 72 -0.06 14.19 3.56
C GLU A 72 -0.13 13.38 4.84
N ASP A 73 -0.32 14.08 5.95
CA ASP A 73 -0.40 13.50 7.29
C ASP A 73 -1.54 14.14 8.08
N LYS A 74 -2.76 13.66 7.80
CA LYS A 74 -3.98 14.08 8.48
C LYS A 74 -4.42 12.98 9.44
N LYS A 75 -5.25 13.33 10.42
CA LYS A 75 -5.75 12.38 11.44
C LYS A 75 -6.39 11.13 10.82
N SER A 76 -7.24 11.30 9.80
CA SER A 76 -7.97 10.20 9.16
C SER A 76 -7.30 9.65 7.90
N TYR A 77 -6.19 10.25 7.46
CA TYR A 77 -5.65 9.99 6.12
C TYR A 77 -4.16 10.34 5.99
N LYS A 78 -3.38 9.41 5.40
CA LYS A 78 -1.96 9.59 5.13
C LYS A 78 -1.58 9.15 3.72
N ILE A 79 -0.71 9.90 3.08
CA ILE A 79 -0.06 9.51 1.82
C ILE A 79 1.45 9.56 1.99
N GLY A 80 2.09 8.43 1.71
CA GLY A 80 3.54 8.31 1.62
C GLY A 80 3.97 7.84 0.24
N TYR A 81 5.20 8.21 -0.12
CA TYR A 81 5.85 7.80 -1.36
C TYR A 81 7.20 7.18 -1.02
N ASP A 82 7.45 5.97 -1.54
CA ASP A 82 8.76 5.34 -1.50
C ASP A 82 9.56 5.75 -2.73
N LEU A 83 10.63 6.51 -2.49
CA LEU A 83 11.51 7.03 -3.53
C LEU A 83 12.43 5.98 -4.15
N ASN A 84 12.56 4.79 -3.54
CA ASN A 84 13.35 3.69 -4.09
C ASN A 84 12.54 2.79 -5.03
N ASN A 85 11.31 2.52 -4.64
CA ASN A 85 10.51 1.47 -5.27
C ASN A 85 9.38 2.02 -6.15
N ASP A 86 9.20 3.33 -6.21
CA ASP A 86 8.09 3.98 -6.92
C ASP A 86 6.75 3.44 -6.43
N ILE A 87 6.60 3.34 -5.10
CA ILE A 87 5.36 2.86 -4.45
C ILE A 87 4.71 4.04 -3.73
N THR A 88 3.44 4.29 -4.03
CA THR A 88 2.57 5.12 -3.20
C THR A 88 1.91 4.25 -2.13
N VAL A 89 1.98 4.71 -0.88
CA VAL A 89 1.29 4.13 0.27
C VAL A 89 0.20 5.09 0.70
N LYS A 90 -1.04 4.63 0.65
CA LYS A 90 -2.21 5.38 1.09
C LYS A 90 -2.81 4.67 2.30
N LEU A 91 -2.97 5.39 3.40
CA LEU A 91 -3.61 4.88 4.60
C LEU A 91 -4.88 5.70 4.87
N GLU A 92 -6.01 5.04 5.07
CA GLU A 92 -7.29 5.66 5.41
C GLU A 92 -7.85 5.01 6.69
N GLU A 93 -8.23 5.83 7.65
CA GLU A 93 -8.92 5.38 8.86
C GLU A 93 -10.42 5.64 8.74
N ASN A 94 -11.22 4.61 8.99
CA ASN A 94 -12.65 4.74 9.18
C ASN A 94 -12.94 4.75 10.68
N SER A 95 -13.25 5.94 11.20
CA SER A 95 -13.53 6.18 12.62
C SER A 95 -14.81 5.51 13.13
N LEU A 96 -15.75 5.17 12.26
CA LEU A 96 -17.01 4.51 12.66
C LEU A 96 -16.79 3.04 13.00
N ASP A 97 -15.89 2.36 12.28
CA ASP A 97 -15.69 0.91 12.40
C ASP A 97 -14.31 0.51 12.95
N ASN A 98 -13.49 1.50 13.34
CA ASN A 98 -12.10 1.33 13.77
C ASN A 98 -11.29 0.47 12.79
N ARG A 99 -11.46 0.78 11.49
CA ARG A 99 -10.80 0.09 10.39
C ARG A 99 -9.74 0.96 9.78
N VAL A 100 -8.61 0.34 9.45
CA VAL A 100 -7.54 0.98 8.68
C VAL A 100 -7.47 0.29 7.33
N VAL A 101 -7.64 1.06 6.27
CA VAL A 101 -7.46 0.62 4.89
C VAL A 101 -6.08 1.06 4.42
N VAL A 102 -5.28 0.08 4.00
CA VAL A 102 -3.97 0.28 3.39
C VAL A 102 -4.11 0.04 1.90
N VAL A 103 -3.72 1.00 1.08
CA VAL A 103 -3.61 0.82 -0.37
C VAL A 103 -2.18 1.09 -0.79
N LEU A 104 -1.53 0.07 -1.35
CA LEU A 104 -0.19 0.12 -1.91
C LEU A 104 -0.33 0.15 -3.43
N THR A 105 0.26 1.14 -4.09
CA THR A 105 0.12 1.37 -5.53
C THR A 105 1.48 1.54 -6.18
N THR A 106 1.74 0.82 -7.28
CA THR A 106 2.96 1.03 -8.09
C THR A 106 2.79 2.25 -8.98
N GLU A 107 3.79 3.13 -9.05
CA GLU A 107 3.81 4.21 -10.04
C GLU A 107 4.21 3.69 -11.43
N LYS A 108 3.95 4.52 -12.44
CA LYS A 108 4.05 4.19 -13.87
C LYS A 108 5.45 4.46 -14.43
#